data_AF-A0A920NI58-F1
#
_entry.id   AF-A0A920NI58-F1
#
_cell.length_a   1.000
_cell.length_b   1.000
_cell.length_c   1.000
_cell.angle_alpha   90.00
_cell.angle_beta   90.00
_cell.angle_gamma   90.00
#
_symmetry.space_group_name_H-M   'P 1'
#
loop_
_entity.id
_entity.type
_entity.pdbx_description
1 polymer ?
#
loop_
_entity_poly.entity_id
_entity_poly.type
_entity_poly.pdbx_seq_one_letter_code
_entity_poly.pdbx_strand_id
1 'polypeptide(L)'
;MKPEKIIISPGPCNPDKAGISTTVIDYFRSTVPILGGCLGHQCVGQAFGAIVGPAGEIMHGKTSDIYHDGKGVFSDIPSPFAAIRYHSLSISKDEFPNELEISAWTENGIVMGVRHKSLPIEGVQFHPESIKNRIWQAIVAEFFVY
;
A
#
# COMPACT_ATOMS: atom_id res chain seq x y z
N MET A 1 -4.84 25.06 -1.10
CA MET A 1 -4.51 24.20 -2.27
C MET A 1 -5.68 23.26 -2.53
N LYS A 2 -5.91 22.84 -3.79
CA LYS A 2 -6.92 21.85 -4.19
C LYS A 2 -6.24 20.78 -5.07
N PRO A 3 -5.58 19.77 -4.48
CA PRO A 3 -4.91 18.74 -5.26
C PRO A 3 -5.94 17.84 -5.95
N GLU A 4 -5.61 17.35 -7.15
CA GLU A 4 -6.46 16.41 -7.90
C GLU A 4 -6.24 14.96 -7.43
N LYS A 5 -5.00 14.60 -7.07
CA LYS A 5 -4.62 13.29 -6.53
C LYS A 5 -3.47 13.46 -5.53
N ILE A 6 -3.37 12.57 -4.55
CA ILE A 6 -2.31 12.57 -3.53
C ILE A 6 -1.58 11.23 -3.58
N ILE A 7 -0.24 11.28 -3.60
CA ILE A 7 0.60 10.09 -3.43
C ILE A 7 1.44 10.28 -2.16
N ILE A 8 1.32 9.35 -1.21
CA ILE A 8 2.15 9.32 -0.01
C ILE A 8 3.30 8.37 -0.28
N SER A 9 4.49 8.96 -0.43
CA SER A 9 5.68 8.24 -0.84
C SER A 9 6.19 7.28 0.24
N PRO A 10 7.06 6.34 -0.15
CA PRO A 10 7.88 5.58 0.78
C PRO A 10 8.72 6.49 1.69
N GLY A 11 9.07 5.99 2.86
CA GLY A 11 9.94 6.68 3.81
C GLY A 11 10.50 5.73 4.85
N PRO A 12 11.61 6.10 5.51
CA PRO A 12 12.08 5.38 6.68
C PRO A 12 11.08 5.56 7.83
N CYS A 13 11.05 4.60 8.77
CA CYS A 13 10.26 4.57 10.00
C CYS A 13 8.87 3.89 9.92
N ASN A 14 8.22 3.79 11.08
CA ASN A 14 6.85 3.29 11.29
C ASN A 14 5.83 4.44 11.07
N PRO A 15 4.60 4.16 10.60
CA PRO A 15 3.49 5.11 10.50
C PRO A 15 3.31 6.10 11.65
N ASP A 16 3.50 5.66 12.90
CA ASP A 16 3.41 6.52 14.10
C ASP A 16 4.42 7.67 14.09
N LYS A 17 5.48 7.55 13.29
CA LYS A 17 6.53 8.54 13.09
C LYS A 17 6.53 9.11 11.67
N ALA A 18 5.51 8.85 10.86
CA ALA A 18 5.40 9.31 9.47
C ALA A 18 4.99 10.80 9.36
N GLY A 19 5.11 11.57 10.45
CA GLY A 19 4.74 12.97 10.50
C GLY A 19 3.24 13.17 10.24
N ILE A 20 2.91 14.01 9.27
CA ILE A 20 1.52 14.39 8.96
C ILE A 20 0.80 13.41 8.02
N SER A 21 1.45 12.33 7.59
CA SER A 21 0.96 11.47 6.50
C SER A 21 -0.42 10.89 6.78
N THR A 22 -0.66 10.33 7.97
CA THR A 22 -1.97 9.80 8.37
C THR A 22 -3.02 10.92 8.45
N THR A 23 -2.65 12.09 8.98
CA THR A 23 -3.53 13.27 9.06
C THR A 23 -3.93 13.78 7.67
N VAL A 24 -3.03 13.73 6.69
CA VAL A 24 -3.33 14.08 5.29
C VAL A 24 -4.37 13.12 4.72
N ILE A 25 -4.25 11.82 5.00
CA ILE A 25 -5.25 10.83 4.57
C ILE A 25 -6.60 11.15 5.19
N ASP A 26 -6.68 11.35 6.51
CA ASP A 26 -7.94 11.65 7.20
C ASP A 26 -8.62 12.93 6.70
N TYR A 27 -7.84 13.96 6.38
CA TYR A 27 -8.36 15.22 5.87
C TYR A 27 -8.92 15.09 4.44
N PHE A 28 -8.22 14.35 3.57
CA PHE A 28 -8.55 14.30 2.14
C PHE A 28 -9.38 13.07 1.72
N ARG A 29 -9.51 12.04 2.57
CA ARG A 29 -10.09 10.74 2.20
C ARG A 29 -11.45 10.78 1.50
N SER A 30 -12.28 11.77 1.82
CA SER A 30 -13.62 11.90 1.22
C SER A 30 -13.67 12.80 -0.02
N THR A 31 -12.54 13.37 -0.45
CA THR A 31 -12.52 14.44 -1.47
C THR A 31 -11.47 14.28 -2.55
N VAL A 32 -10.35 13.61 -2.26
CA VAL A 32 -9.23 13.47 -3.19
C VAL A 32 -8.76 12.02 -3.21
N PRO A 33 -8.56 11.39 -4.38
CA PRO A 33 -7.93 10.09 -4.50
C PRO A 33 -6.54 10.02 -3.86
N ILE A 34 -6.24 8.92 -3.17
CA ILE A 34 -4.98 8.75 -2.44
C ILE A 34 -4.33 7.40 -2.76
N LEU A 35 -3.05 7.43 -3.11
CA LEU A 35 -2.22 6.23 -3.23
C LEU A 35 -1.10 6.25 -2.18
N GLY A 36 -1.07 5.25 -1.31
CA GLY A 36 -0.02 5.06 -0.31
C GLY A 36 1.03 4.05 -0.76
N GLY A 37 2.29 4.43 -0.81
CA GLY A 37 3.39 3.52 -1.14
C GLY A 37 4.29 3.22 0.04
N CYS A 38 4.58 1.95 0.29
CA CYS A 38 5.49 1.52 1.37
C CYS A 38 5.01 2.01 2.76
N LEU A 39 5.67 3.02 3.34
CA LEU A 39 5.20 3.71 4.54
C LEU A 39 3.79 4.31 4.32
N GLY A 40 3.52 4.86 3.14
CA GLY A 40 2.20 5.37 2.79
C GLY A 40 1.12 4.29 2.80
N HIS A 41 1.43 3.06 2.41
CA HIS A 41 0.49 1.93 2.50
C HIS A 41 0.13 1.64 3.96
N GLN A 42 1.14 1.65 4.84
CA GLN A 42 0.93 1.45 6.27
C GLN A 42 0.13 2.61 6.89
N CYS A 43 0.39 3.86 6.47
CA CYS A 43 -0.43 5.02 6.85
C CYS A 43 -1.89 4.90 6.38
N VAL A 44 -2.13 4.37 5.16
CA VAL A 44 -3.50 4.09 4.67
C VAL A 44 -4.17 3.08 5.59
N GLY A 45 -3.52 1.95 5.90
CA GLY A 45 -4.06 0.98 6.86
C GLY A 45 -4.44 1.62 8.19
N GLN A 46 -3.50 2.36 8.79
CA GLN A 46 -3.68 2.96 10.10
C GLN A 46 -4.75 4.07 10.13
N ALA A 47 -4.88 4.88 9.07
CA ALA A 47 -5.93 5.89 8.97
C ALA A 47 -7.36 5.30 9.01
N PHE A 48 -7.51 4.03 8.61
CA PHE A 48 -8.77 3.29 8.69
C PHE A 48 -8.81 2.29 9.86
N GLY A 49 -7.88 2.41 10.82
CA GLY A 49 -7.88 1.60 12.04
C GLY A 49 -7.24 0.22 11.91
N ALA A 50 -6.58 -0.10 10.79
CA ALA A 50 -5.84 -1.35 10.68
C ALA A 50 -4.58 -1.33 11.55
N ILE A 51 -4.25 -2.48 12.15
CA ILE A 51 -3.05 -2.64 12.96
C ILE A 51 -1.84 -2.80 12.04
N VAL A 52 -0.78 -2.03 12.26
CA VAL A 52 0.52 -2.21 11.60
C VAL A 52 1.48 -2.82 12.60
N GLY A 53 1.93 -4.03 12.32
CA GLY A 53 2.77 -4.81 13.24
C GLY A 53 3.82 -5.63 12.50
N PRO A 54 4.60 -6.45 13.22
CA PRO A 54 5.62 -7.29 12.62
C PRO A 54 5.04 -8.20 11.52
N ALA A 55 5.68 -8.25 10.35
CA ALA A 55 5.24 -9.03 9.21
C ALA A 55 5.41 -10.56 9.39
N GLY A 56 5.78 -11.03 10.58
CA GLY A 56 6.02 -12.43 10.91
C GLY A 56 7.30 -13.05 10.32
N GLU A 57 7.87 -12.43 9.28
CA GLU A 57 9.08 -12.89 8.61
C GLU A 57 10.09 -11.76 8.47
N ILE A 58 11.31 -11.98 8.96
CA ILE A 58 12.45 -11.08 8.70
C ILE A 58 12.98 -11.38 7.30
N MET A 59 12.49 -10.65 6.30
CA MET A 59 12.94 -10.75 4.91
C MET A 59 13.80 -9.53 4.58
N HIS A 60 15.13 -9.70 4.57
CA HIS A 60 16.06 -8.68 4.07
C HIS A 60 16.52 -9.06 2.67
N GLY A 61 16.08 -8.30 1.65
CA GLY A 61 16.59 -8.41 0.29
C GLY A 61 16.18 -9.68 -0.45
N LYS A 62 15.11 -10.35 -0.02
CA LYS A 62 14.55 -11.51 -0.73
C LYS A 62 13.40 -11.10 -1.64
N THR A 63 13.36 -11.72 -2.80
CA THR A 63 12.25 -11.61 -3.75
C THR A 63 11.09 -12.48 -3.27
N SER A 64 9.87 -11.95 -3.34
CA SER A 64 8.64 -12.69 -3.12
C SER A 64 7.69 -12.47 -4.29
N ASP A 65 6.93 -13.51 -4.61
CA ASP A 65 5.82 -13.42 -5.55
C ASP A 65 4.63 -12.76 -4.86
N ILE A 66 4.14 -11.68 -5.48
CA ILE A 66 3.02 -10.88 -4.99
C ILE A 66 1.81 -11.20 -5.87
N TYR A 67 0.79 -11.75 -5.24
CA TYR A 67 -0.51 -12.02 -5.84
C TYR A 67 -1.43 -10.82 -5.60
N HIS A 68 -2.36 -10.58 -6.51
CA HIS A 68 -3.38 -9.54 -6.37
C HIS A 68 -4.69 -9.93 -7.05
N ASP A 69 -5.75 -9.17 -6.77
CA ASP A 69 -7.10 -9.38 -7.29
C ASP A 69 -7.34 -8.83 -8.71
N GLY A 70 -6.39 -8.05 -9.23
CA GLY A 70 -6.43 -7.51 -10.61
C GLY A 70 -7.40 -6.33 -10.75
N LYS A 71 -7.72 -5.65 -9.66
CA LYS A 71 -8.62 -4.49 -9.64
C LYS A 71 -7.88 -3.24 -9.17
N GLY A 72 -8.48 -2.07 -9.42
CA GLY A 72 -7.91 -0.79 -8.98
C GLY A 72 -6.53 -0.58 -9.61
N VAL A 73 -5.55 -0.18 -8.80
CA VAL A 73 -4.17 0.03 -9.27
C VAL A 73 -3.44 -1.22 -9.78
N PHE A 74 -4.06 -2.40 -9.70
CA PHE A 74 -3.53 -3.67 -10.21
C PHE A 74 -4.19 -4.16 -11.52
N SER A 75 -5.07 -3.38 -12.14
CA SER A 75 -5.82 -3.74 -13.37
C SER A 75 -4.97 -4.28 -14.52
N ASP A 76 -3.82 -3.65 -14.77
CA ASP A 76 -2.91 -4.00 -15.87
C ASP A 76 -1.56 -4.57 -15.37
N ILE A 77 -1.57 -5.16 -14.18
CA ILE A 77 -0.38 -5.75 -13.57
C ILE A 77 -0.46 -7.29 -13.66
N PRO A 78 0.62 -7.99 -14.06
CA PRO A 78 0.66 -9.45 -14.01
C PRO A 78 0.58 -10.00 -12.59
N SER A 79 -0.18 -11.07 -12.39
CA SER A 79 -0.32 -11.78 -11.11
C SER A 79 0.15 -13.24 -11.23
N PRO A 80 1.13 -13.69 -10.41
CA PRO A 80 1.91 -12.87 -9.49
C PRO A 80 2.97 -12.01 -10.21
N PHE A 81 3.48 -11.00 -9.52
CA PHE A 81 4.71 -10.30 -9.91
C PHE A 81 5.78 -10.39 -8.82
N ALA A 82 7.04 -10.41 -9.24
CA ALA A 82 8.18 -10.47 -8.32
C ALA A 82 8.48 -9.10 -7.71
N ALA A 83 8.53 -9.02 -6.38
CA ALA A 83 8.95 -7.82 -5.66
C ALA A 83 9.95 -8.12 -4.54
N ILE A 84 10.94 -7.25 -4.36
CA ILE A 84 11.88 -7.35 -3.24
C ILE A 84 11.23 -6.79 -1.98
N ARG A 85 11.29 -7.58 -0.91
CA ARG A 85 10.82 -7.21 0.43
C ARG A 85 12.00 -6.92 1.35
N TYR A 86 11.90 -5.82 2.08
CA TYR A 86 12.83 -5.42 3.16
C TYR A 86 12.09 -5.03 4.46
N HIS A 87 10.77 -5.25 4.55
CA HIS A 87 9.99 -4.74 5.70
C HIS A 87 9.90 -5.77 6.82
N SER A 88 10.18 -5.31 8.03
CA SER A 88 9.80 -5.99 9.28
C SER A 88 8.35 -5.76 9.65
N LEU A 89 7.64 -4.79 9.04
CA LEU A 89 6.26 -4.43 9.36
C LEU A 89 5.30 -4.65 8.17
N SER A 90 4.06 -4.99 8.48
CA SER A 90 2.95 -5.17 7.55
C SER A 90 1.64 -4.76 8.23
N ILE A 91 0.62 -4.42 7.44
CA ILE A 91 -0.75 -4.41 7.95
C ILE A 91 -1.10 -5.84 8.40
N SER A 92 -1.63 -5.98 9.61
CA SER A 92 -2.11 -7.25 10.16
C SER A 92 -3.47 -7.60 9.58
N LYS A 93 -3.74 -8.90 9.46
CA LYS A 93 -5.07 -9.43 9.13
C LYS A 93 -5.98 -9.54 10.35
N ASP A 94 -5.41 -9.44 11.54
CA ASP A 94 -6.16 -9.47 12.79
C ASP A 94 -6.91 -8.14 12.96
N GLU A 95 -8.18 -8.24 13.38
CA GLU A 95 -9.06 -7.07 13.60
C GLU A 95 -9.12 -6.13 12.37
N PHE A 96 -9.07 -6.71 11.16
CA PHE A 96 -9.01 -5.93 9.92
C PHE A 96 -10.29 -5.09 9.74
N PRO A 97 -10.15 -3.78 9.44
CA PRO A 97 -11.29 -2.87 9.37
C PRO A 97 -12.22 -3.21 8.21
N ASN A 98 -13.53 -3.03 8.43
CA ASN A 98 -14.56 -3.38 7.46
C ASN A 98 -14.55 -2.47 6.23
N GLU A 99 -13.98 -1.28 6.33
CA GLU A 99 -13.89 -0.30 5.26
C GLU A 99 -12.81 -0.63 4.23
N LEU A 100 -11.81 -1.43 4.62
CA LEU A 100 -10.74 -1.87 3.74
C LEU A 100 -11.00 -3.29 3.22
N GLU A 101 -10.39 -3.59 2.09
CA GLU A 101 -10.21 -4.94 1.57
C GLU A 101 -8.75 -5.15 1.20
N ILE A 102 -8.28 -6.39 1.30
CA ILE A 102 -6.93 -6.78 0.89
C ILE A 102 -6.93 -6.95 -0.62
N SER A 103 -6.12 -6.16 -1.32
CA SER A 103 -6.01 -6.19 -2.79
C SER A 103 -4.78 -6.93 -3.30
N ALA A 104 -3.74 -7.08 -2.47
CA ALA A 104 -2.55 -7.88 -2.80
C ALA A 104 -1.94 -8.58 -1.57
N TRP A 105 -1.30 -9.72 -1.79
CA TRP A 105 -0.71 -10.56 -0.74
C TRP A 105 0.48 -11.41 -1.24
N THR A 106 1.33 -11.89 -0.33
CA THR A 106 2.32 -12.94 -0.63
C THR A 106 1.70 -14.34 -0.50
N GLU A 107 2.37 -15.39 -0.97
CA GLU A 107 1.95 -16.79 -0.76
C GLU A 107 1.65 -17.12 0.72
N ASN A 108 2.52 -16.66 1.63
CA ASN A 108 2.34 -16.83 3.09
C ASN A 108 1.28 -15.89 3.69
N GLY A 109 0.53 -15.16 2.86
CA GLY A 109 -0.58 -14.32 3.29
C GLY A 109 -0.19 -12.99 3.92
N ILE A 110 1.02 -12.48 3.71
CA ILE A 110 1.40 -11.13 4.16
C ILE A 110 0.65 -10.10 3.30
N VAL A 111 0.09 -9.08 3.91
CA VAL A 111 -0.67 -8.03 3.21
C VAL A 111 0.29 -7.16 2.42
N MET A 112 0.07 -7.08 1.11
CA MET A 112 0.90 -6.32 0.17
C MET A 112 0.12 -5.22 -0.54
N GLY A 113 -1.20 -5.20 -0.42
CA GLY A 113 -2.07 -4.19 -0.98
C GLY A 113 -3.37 -4.11 -0.21
N VAL A 114 -3.89 -2.89 -0.02
CA VAL A 114 -5.22 -2.63 0.51
C VAL A 114 -5.94 -1.61 -0.36
N ARG A 115 -7.27 -1.69 -0.40
CA ARG A 115 -8.14 -0.74 -1.06
C ARG A 115 -9.32 -0.41 -0.15
N HIS A 116 -9.78 0.84 -0.17
CA HIS A 116 -11.02 1.21 0.48
C HIS A 116 -12.22 0.77 -0.37
N LYS A 117 -13.25 0.18 0.24
CA LYS A 117 -14.38 -0.41 -0.48
C LYS A 117 -15.23 0.59 -1.27
N SER A 118 -15.25 1.86 -0.84
CA SER A 118 -16.09 2.91 -1.45
C SER A 118 -15.36 4.21 -1.78
N LEU A 119 -14.08 4.35 -1.42
CA LEU A 119 -13.31 5.58 -1.62
C LEU A 119 -12.15 5.29 -2.58
N PRO A 120 -11.72 6.27 -3.39
CA PRO A 120 -10.61 6.11 -4.32
C PRO A 120 -9.25 6.13 -3.58
N ILE A 121 -9.07 5.22 -2.63
CA ILE A 121 -7.91 5.14 -1.76
C ILE A 121 -7.34 3.74 -1.79
N GLU A 122 -6.07 3.64 -2.16
CA GLU A 122 -5.34 2.38 -2.21
C GLU A 122 -3.97 2.53 -1.55
N GLY A 123 -3.47 1.45 -0.99
CA GLY A 123 -2.13 1.37 -0.45
C GLY A 123 -1.42 0.14 -0.99
N VAL A 124 -0.21 0.28 -1.53
CA VAL A 124 0.61 -0.83 -2.00
C VAL A 124 1.93 -0.90 -1.22
N GLN A 125 2.21 -2.08 -0.68
CA GLN A 125 3.49 -2.38 -0.06
C GLN A 125 4.51 -2.70 -1.15
N PHE A 126 5.43 -1.78 -1.41
CA PHE A 126 6.58 -2.00 -2.28
C PHE A 126 7.81 -1.33 -1.67
N HIS A 127 8.99 -1.64 -2.18
CA HIS A 127 10.22 -0.96 -1.77
C HIS A 127 10.77 -0.10 -2.89
N PRO A 128 11.30 1.10 -2.57
CA PRO A 128 12.01 1.91 -3.54
C PRO A 128 13.21 1.18 -4.18
N GLU A 129 13.81 0.26 -3.45
CA GLU A 129 14.97 -0.51 -3.90
C GLU A 129 14.57 -1.65 -4.86
N SER A 130 13.32 -2.15 -4.82
CA SER A 130 12.78 -3.04 -5.86
C SER A 130 12.36 -2.30 -7.14
N ILE A 131 12.51 -0.97 -7.17
CA ILE A 131 12.33 -0.09 -8.34
C ILE A 131 13.49 -0.30 -9.33
N LYS A 132 13.54 -1.47 -9.97
CA LYS A 132 13.78 -1.48 -11.42
C LYS A 132 12.45 -1.18 -12.12
N ASN A 133 11.96 0.02 -11.81
CA ASN A 133 10.98 0.92 -12.43
C ASN A 133 9.60 0.43 -12.87
N ARG A 134 9.40 -0.76 -13.45
CA ARG A 134 8.21 -0.97 -14.29
C ARG A 134 6.91 -1.14 -13.51
N ILE A 135 6.90 -1.93 -12.44
CA ILE A 135 5.64 -2.22 -11.73
C ILE A 135 5.12 -1.00 -10.97
N TRP A 136 5.96 -0.28 -10.23
CA TRP A 136 5.52 0.95 -9.56
C TRP A 136 5.08 2.02 -10.55
N GLN A 137 5.81 2.18 -11.66
CA GLN A 137 5.38 3.10 -12.73
C GLN A 137 4.03 2.71 -13.33
N ALA A 138 3.79 1.42 -13.54
CA ALA A 138 2.50 0.92 -14.03
C ALA A 138 1.39 1.15 -12.99
N ILE A 139 1.61 0.83 -11.71
CA ILE A 139 0.66 1.10 -10.61
C ILE A 139 0.31 2.60 -10.53
N VAL A 140 1.32 3.46 -10.61
CA VAL A 140 1.11 4.92 -10.60
C VAL A 140 0.38 5.38 -11.86
N ALA A 141 0.72 4.83 -13.03
CA ALA A 141 0.03 5.14 -14.28
C ALA A 141 -1.46 4.76 -14.19
N GLU A 142 -1.76 3.54 -13.72
CA GLU A 142 -3.14 3.08 -13.50
C GLU A 142 -3.87 4.00 -12.51
N PHE A 143 -3.22 4.40 -11.42
CA PHE A 143 -3.80 5.35 -10.46
C PHE A 143 -4.12 6.72 -11.09
N PHE A 144 -3.38 7.16 -12.11
CA PHE A 144 -3.69 8.41 -12.82
C PHE A 144 -4.81 8.28 -13.85
N VAL A 145 -5.06 7.08 -14.39
CA VAL A 145 -6.13 6.81 -15.35
C VAL A 145 -7.47 6.53 -14.66
N TYR A 146 -7.42 5.95 -13.46
CA TYR A 146 -8.56 5.70 -12.57
C TYR A 146 -9.26 6.98 -12.10
#